data_AF-A0AAN8I9D7-F1
#
_entry.id   AF-A0AAN8I9D7-F1
#
_cell.length_a   1.000
_cell.length_b   1.000
_cell.length_c   1.000
_cell.angle_alpha   90.00
_cell.angle_beta   90.00
_cell.angle_gamma   90.00
#
_symmetry.space_group_name_H-M   'P 1'
#
loop_
_entity.id
_entity.type
_entity.pdbx_description
1 polymer ?
#
loop_
_entity_poly.entity_id
_entity_poly.type
_entity_poly.pdbx_seq_one_letter_code
_entity_poly.pdbx_strand_id
1 'polypeptide(L)'
;MQLQGLLTALAFITTITAQQFFNNAPQFNPWEGLKLLQPFPTQAPYYTDYYKRQGYETDEKGNVWTGNDAAKFMIFARSSYP
;
A
#
# COMPACT_ATOMS: atom_id res chain seq x y z
N MET A 1 41.72 -18.50 33.61
CA MET A 1 40.28 -18.17 33.51
C MET A 1 39.97 -16.96 32.61
N GLN A 2 40.94 -16.37 31.89
CA GLN A 2 40.70 -15.13 31.13
C GLN A 2 40.31 -15.35 29.66
N LEU A 3 40.83 -16.37 28.98
CA LEU A 3 40.61 -16.57 27.54
C LEU A 3 39.18 -17.02 27.20
N GLN A 4 38.61 -17.93 28.00
CA GLN A 4 37.24 -18.42 27.81
C GLN A 4 36.21 -17.31 27.95
N GLY A 5 36.37 -16.43 28.95
CA GLY A 5 35.50 -15.26 29.14
C GLY A 5 35.59 -14.25 27.99
N LEU A 6 36.78 -14.12 27.39
CA LEU A 6 37.01 -13.20 26.28
C LEU A 6 36.38 -13.74 24.98
N LEU A 7 36.45 -15.05 24.75
CA LEU A 7 35.81 -15.72 23.61
C LEU A 7 34.28 -15.69 23.69
N THR A 8 33.71 -15.92 24.89
CA THR A 8 32.25 -15.83 25.07
C THR A 8 31.75 -14.39 24.94
N ALA A 9 32.48 -13.40 25.45
CA ALA A 9 32.15 -11.99 25.24
C ALA A 9 32.17 -11.60 23.75
N LEU A 10 33.17 -12.07 23.00
CA LEU A 10 33.28 -11.81 21.57
C LEU A 10 32.12 -12.43 20.78
N ALA A 11 31.74 -13.67 21.09
CA ALA A 11 30.60 -14.35 20.46
C ALA A 11 29.25 -13.66 20.76
N PHE A 12 29.12 -13.05 21.94
CA PHE A 12 27.91 -12.30 22.30
C PHE A 12 27.82 -10.97 21.54
N ILE A 13 28.95 -10.29 21.37
CA ILE A 13 29.00 -9.02 20.62
C ILE A 13 28.71 -9.25 19.13
N THR A 14 29.23 -10.32 18.53
CA THR A 14 28.99 -10.62 17.10
C THR A 14 27.54 -10.99 16.80
N THR A 15 26.84 -11.66 17.72
CA THR A 15 25.43 -12.01 17.55
C THR A 15 24.52 -10.78 17.67
N ILE A 16 24.80 -9.86 18.60
CA ILE A 16 24.05 -8.60 18.74
C ILE A 16 24.21 -7.71 17.51
N THR A 17 25.45 -7.53 17.03
CA THR A 17 25.70 -6.67 15.87
C THR A 17 25.13 -7.25 14.58
N ALA A 18 25.22 -8.57 14.38
CA ALA A 18 24.58 -9.23 13.26
C ALA A 18 23.05 -9.04 13.30
N GLN A 19 22.43 -9.26 14.45
CA GLN A 19 20.97 -9.15 14.60
C GLN A 19 20.48 -7.70 14.38
N GLN A 20 21.23 -6.69 14.84
CA GLN A 20 20.94 -5.29 14.55
C GLN A 20 21.11 -4.95 13.06
N PHE A 21 22.11 -5.51 12.38
CA PHE A 21 22.28 -5.32 10.94
C PHE A 21 21.13 -5.95 10.14
N PHE A 22 20.70 -7.17 10.48
CA PHE A 22 19.57 -7.82 9.81
C PHE A 22 18.22 -7.13 10.07
N ASN A 23 18.01 -6.60 11.28
CA ASN A 23 16.78 -5.90 11.63
C ASN A 23 16.69 -4.49 11.03
N ASN A 24 17.84 -3.83 10.79
CA ASN A 24 17.89 -2.46 10.26
C ASN A 24 18.40 -2.40 8.82
N ALA A 25 18.63 -3.55 8.16
CA ALA A 25 18.96 -3.58 6.75
C ALA A 25 17.81 -2.91 6.00
N PRO A 26 18.07 -1.88 5.19
CA PRO A 26 17.03 -1.28 4.35
C PRO A 26 16.51 -2.39 3.46
N GLN A 27 15.25 -2.79 3.66
CA GLN A 27 14.60 -3.76 2.81
C GLN A 27 14.59 -3.18 1.40
N PHE A 28 15.43 -3.73 0.53
CA PHE A 28 15.47 -3.33 -0.86
C PHE A 28 14.11 -3.64 -1.48
N ASN A 29 13.29 -2.60 -1.65
CA ASN A 29 12.03 -2.69 -2.36
C ASN A 29 12.29 -2.25 -3.81
N PRO A 30 12.37 -3.19 -4.78
CA PRO A 30 12.65 -2.86 -6.17
C PRO A 30 11.57 -1.96 -6.81
N TRP A 31 10.41 -1.81 -6.16
CA TRP A 31 9.28 -1.01 -6.62
C TRP A 31 9.28 0.42 -6.09
N GLU A 32 10.23 0.81 -5.24
CA GLU A 32 10.38 2.20 -4.77
C GLU A 32 10.55 3.19 -5.95
N GLY A 33 11.25 2.78 -7.00
CA GLY A 33 11.45 3.59 -8.21
C GLY A 33 10.17 3.83 -9.03
N LEU A 34 9.12 3.02 -8.85
CA LEU A 34 7.84 3.20 -9.54
C LEU A 34 6.97 4.31 -8.91
N LYS A 35 7.30 4.76 -7.70
CA LYS A 35 6.61 5.88 -7.02
C LYS A 35 6.91 7.25 -7.64
N LEU A 36 7.81 7.32 -8.62
CA LEU A 36 8.14 8.55 -9.36
C LEU A 36 7.05 8.99 -10.33
N LEU A 37 6.11 8.10 -10.67
CA LEU A 37 4.92 8.47 -11.42
C LEU A 37 3.90 9.04 -10.44
N GLN A 38 3.73 10.36 -10.45
CA GLN A 38 2.64 10.99 -9.72
C GLN A 38 1.32 10.32 -10.16
N PRO A 39 0.42 9.94 -9.24
CA PRO A 39 -0.89 9.48 -9.62
C PRO A 39 -1.54 10.59 -10.44
N PHE A 40 -1.77 10.33 -11.72
CA PHE A 40 -2.47 11.27 -12.59
C PHE A 40 -3.83 11.58 -11.96
N PRO A 41 -4.24 12.86 -11.89
CA PRO A 41 -5.57 13.22 -11.41
C PRO A 41 -6.58 12.47 -12.28
N THR A 42 -7.17 11.44 -11.68
CA THR A 42 -8.04 10.53 -12.40
C THR A 42 -9.37 11.25 -12.55
N GLN A 43 -9.59 11.95 -13.67
CA GLN A 43 -10.87 12.60 -13.91
C GLN A 43 -12.00 11.57 -13.80
N ALA A 44 -13.08 11.97 -13.14
CA ALA A 44 -14.30 11.19 -13.08
C ALA A 44 -14.78 10.95 -14.52
N PRO A 45 -15.09 9.70 -14.90
CA PRO A 45 -15.50 9.40 -16.27
C PRO A 45 -16.79 10.13 -16.66
N TYR A 46 -16.94 10.51 -17.93
CA TYR A 46 -18.11 11.26 -18.44
C TYR A 46 -19.46 10.63 -18.11
N TYR A 47 -19.52 9.29 -17.96
CA TYR A 47 -20.75 8.60 -17.61
C TYR A 47 -21.22 8.87 -16.16
N THR A 48 -20.35 9.31 -15.26
CA THR A 48 -20.71 9.57 -13.85
C THR A 48 -21.80 10.62 -13.74
N ASP A 49 -21.74 11.69 -14.53
CA ASP A 49 -22.78 12.74 -14.57
C ASP A 49 -24.11 12.24 -15.15
N TYR A 50 -24.07 11.26 -16.05
CA TYR A 50 -25.28 10.60 -16.51
C TYR A 50 -25.96 9.85 -15.36
N TYR A 51 -25.22 9.01 -14.63
CA TYR A 51 -25.77 8.24 -13.53
C TYR A 51 -26.19 9.10 -12.33
N LYS A 52 -25.45 10.17 -12.00
CA LYS A 52 -25.88 11.16 -10.99
C LYS A 52 -27.24 11.78 -11.33
N ARG A 53 -27.46 12.14 -12.60
CA ARG A 53 -28.74 12.69 -13.07
C ARG A 53 -29.89 11.69 -13.00
N GLN A 54 -29.58 10.39 -13.04
CA GLN A 54 -30.56 9.31 -12.88
C GLN A 54 -30.79 8.93 -11.40
N GLY A 55 -30.18 9.64 -10.44
CA GLY A 55 -30.34 9.41 -9.00
C GLY A 55 -29.44 8.31 -8.42
N TYR A 56 -28.45 7.84 -9.18
CA TYR A 56 -27.44 6.92 -8.65
C TYR A 56 -26.34 7.68 -7.91
N GLU A 57 -25.75 7.01 -6.93
CA GLU A 57 -24.58 7.51 -6.22
C GLU A 57 -23.31 7.14 -6.99
N THR A 58 -22.36 8.07 -7.10
CA THR A 58 -21.09 7.82 -7.79
C THR A 58 -19.93 8.32 -6.94
N ASP A 59 -18.83 7.59 -6.91
CA ASP A 59 -17.63 8.00 -6.17
C ASP A 59 -16.60 8.73 -7.05
N GLU A 60 -15.56 9.27 -6.42
CA GLU A 60 -14.43 9.94 -7.10
C GLU A 60 -13.65 8.99 -8.02
N LYS A 61 -13.73 7.69 -7.75
CA LYS A 61 -13.11 6.67 -8.59
C LYS A 61 -13.94 6.39 -9.84
N GLY A 62 -15.18 6.87 -9.93
CA GLY A 62 -16.09 6.63 -11.05
C GLY A 62 -16.91 5.35 -10.94
N ASN A 63 -16.96 4.70 -9.78
CA ASN A 63 -17.91 3.61 -9.54
C ASN A 63 -19.32 4.18 -9.38
N VAL A 64 -20.31 3.38 -9.76
CA VAL A 64 -21.74 3.72 -9.63
C VAL A 64 -22.40 2.73 -8.69
N TRP A 65 -23.15 3.28 -7.74
CA TRP A 65 -23.78 2.58 -6.65
C TRP A 65 -25.29 2.82 -6.66
N THR A 66 -26.03 1.83 -6.19
CA THR A 66 -27.48 1.90 -5.96
C THR A 66 -27.83 1.32 -4.60
N GLY A 67 -28.93 1.77 -3.99
CA GLY A 67 -29.37 1.31 -2.67
C GLY A 67 -29.12 2.33 -1.56
N ASN A 68 -29.37 1.91 -0.33
CA ASN A 68 -29.24 2.73 0.88
C ASN A 68 -27.95 2.34 1.64
N ASP A 69 -27.49 3.15 2.60
CA ASP A 69 -26.27 2.94 3.39
C ASP A 69 -26.17 1.55 4.05
N ALA A 70 -27.29 0.90 4.36
CA ALA A 70 -27.31 -0.45 4.91
C ALA A 70 -27.11 -1.57 3.86
N ALA A 71 -27.36 -1.30 2.58
CA ALA A 71 -27.29 -2.26 1.48
C ALA A 71 -27.03 -1.55 0.14
N LYS A 72 -25.79 -1.07 -0.05
CA LYS A 72 -25.34 -0.51 -1.33
C LYS A 72 -24.83 -1.61 -2.24
N PHE A 73 -25.28 -1.59 -3.49
CA PHE A 73 -24.82 -2.45 -4.56
C PHE A 73 -24.07 -1.63 -5.60
N MET A 74 -22.90 -2.11 -5.99
CA MET A 74 -22.16 -1.54 -7.11
C MET A 74 -22.76 -2.08 -8.41
N ILE A 75 -23.26 -1.19 -9.27
CA ILE A 75 -23.81 -1.55 -10.59
C ILE A 75 -22.82 -1.32 -11.72
N PHE A 76 -21.86 -0.41 -11.51
CA PHE A 76 -20.79 -0.15 -12.45
C PHE A 76 -19.49 0.03 -11.68
N ALA A 77 -18.52 -0.84 -11.94
CA ALA A 77 -17.16 -0.70 -11.43
C ALA A 77 -16.31 -0.03 -12.49
N ARG A 78 -15.68 1.10 -12.19
CA ARG A 78 -14.60 1.59 -13.05
C ARG A 78 -13.44 0.62 -12.89
N SER A 79 -13.03 0.00 -13.99
CA SER A 79 -11.81 -0.79 -14.03
C SER A 79 -10.65 0.05 -13.48
N SER A 80 -9.95 -0.47 -12.48
CA SER A 80 -8.76 0.14 -11.90
C SER A 80 -7.53 -0.02 -12.80
N TYR A 81 -7.71 -0.51 -14.03
CA TYR A 81 -6.63 -0.68 -14.99
C TYR A 81 -6.18 0.69 -15.52
N PRO A 82 -4.87 1.00 -15.47
CA PRO A 82 -4.33 2.29 -15.89
C PRO A 82 -4.59 2.58 -17.38
#